data_AF-A0A1L8DJE2-F1
#
_entry.id   AF-A0A1L8DJE2-F1
#
_cell.length_a   1.000
_cell.length_b   1.000
_cell.length_c   1.000
_cell.angle_alpha   90.00
_cell.angle_beta   90.00
_cell.angle_gamma   90.00
#
_symmetry.space_group_name_H-M   'P 1'
#
loop_
_entity.id
_entity.type
_entity.pdbx_description
1 polymer ?
#
loop_
_entity_poly.entity_id
_entity_poly.type
_entity_poly.pdbx_seq_one_letter_code
_entity_poly.pdbx_strand_id
1 'polypeptide(L)'
;MFSNFFLLCSVFSWFVSPAMWRCQRLPIYYSFPFEEDTKGMTVTSGTVVIKKDTSNLIGISIGGGGPLCPCLYIVQVFDGTPASREGTLQSGDELLGVNGQSVKGKTKVEVAKMIQGAAEEVTINYNKLHADPAQGSSLDIILKKVKHRLVEGMSSSTADTLGLSRAILCNDSLVKRLQELQGTEAMYRGLVEHAKRMLKAHFDLLQTYQQFGCVFAAISVREPQARASEAFRLFGEMHRNMERDGVKMLKALKPVLADVGTYLHKAIPDTKLTIRRYADAKFTYLSYCLKVKEMDDEEHSYAALQEPLYRVETGNYEYRLILRCRQEARARFARLRSDVLEKMELLESKHARDLTGQLKRFIEGLATLAQDTTERLQAHANLFPVEVDLKPSAFQYKSPSGVIESPPEDDEVTEATENPNLDTMILNLDTLETPTAEETDLLMELGLNDIDLSQSVSQLTPLTVDDLLAPEIINQQTFP
;
A
#
# COMPACT_ATOMS: atom_id res chain seq x y z
N MET A 1 -16.83 -26.91 5.54
CA MET A 1 -16.27 -25.91 6.49
C MET A 1 -17.04 -24.58 6.40
N PHE A 2 -18.39 -24.59 6.39
CA PHE A 2 -19.26 -23.40 6.29
C PHE A 2 -20.44 -23.41 7.31
N SER A 3 -20.48 -24.38 8.24
CA SER A 3 -21.63 -24.58 9.14
C SER A 3 -21.56 -23.81 10.47
N ASN A 4 -20.46 -23.13 10.78
CA ASN A 4 -20.25 -22.45 12.08
C ASN A 4 -20.52 -20.93 12.04
N PHE A 5 -21.30 -20.45 11.08
CA PHE A 5 -21.66 -19.03 10.96
C PHE A 5 -22.73 -18.58 11.97
N PHE A 6 -23.32 -19.49 12.75
CA PHE A 6 -24.62 -19.28 13.40
C PHE A 6 -24.65 -19.11 14.92
N LEU A 7 -23.52 -19.08 15.63
CA LEU A 7 -23.55 -19.16 17.09
C LEU A 7 -22.67 -18.11 17.79
N LEU A 8 -22.89 -16.80 17.58
CA LEU A 8 -22.25 -15.75 18.42
C LEU A 8 -22.82 -14.32 18.25
N CYS A 9 -24.13 -14.17 18.05
CA CYS A 9 -24.78 -12.84 18.03
C CYS A 9 -25.91 -12.72 19.07
N SER A 10 -25.67 -13.20 20.28
CA SER A 10 -26.62 -13.13 21.40
C SER A 10 -26.28 -12.04 22.43
N VAL A 11 -25.40 -11.09 22.10
CA VAL A 11 -25.09 -9.98 23.01
C VAL A 11 -25.01 -8.70 22.17
N PHE A 12 -26.09 -7.93 22.12
CA PHE A 12 -26.16 -6.47 21.84
C PHE A 12 -27.62 -6.11 21.49
N SER A 13 -28.50 -6.19 22.49
CA SER A 13 -29.86 -5.63 22.42
C SER A 13 -30.09 -4.70 23.60
N TRP A 14 -29.23 -3.69 23.77
CA TRP A 14 -29.47 -2.59 24.71
C TRP A 14 -29.04 -1.29 24.02
N PHE A 15 -29.94 -0.28 24.06
CA PHE A 15 -29.98 0.97 23.29
C PHE A 15 -30.45 0.77 21.84
N VAL A 16 -31.72 1.00 21.46
CA VAL A 16 -32.53 2.23 21.59
C VAL A 16 -34.02 1.84 21.66
N SER A 17 -34.74 2.32 22.67
CA SER A 17 -36.19 2.13 22.81
C SER A 17 -36.89 3.48 22.64
N PRO A 18 -37.82 3.66 21.69
CA PRO A 18 -38.81 4.72 21.78
C PRO A 18 -40.08 4.18 22.44
N ALA A 19 -40.49 4.89 23.47
CA ALA A 19 -41.62 4.59 24.33
C ALA A 19 -42.96 4.43 23.61
N MET A 20 -43.64 3.34 23.96
CA MET A 20 -44.96 3.32 24.60
C MET A 20 -45.94 4.44 24.18
N TRP A 21 -46.81 4.12 23.23
CA TRP A 21 -48.19 4.62 23.20
C TRP A 21 -49.14 3.44 23.23
N ARG A 22 -49.70 3.15 24.41
CA ARG A 22 -50.81 2.22 24.60
C ARG A 22 -52.05 2.82 23.93
N CYS A 23 -52.41 2.35 22.74
CA CYS A 23 -53.78 2.47 22.24
C CYS A 23 -54.48 1.14 22.51
N GLN A 24 -55.31 1.08 23.55
CA GLN A 24 -56.28 0.00 23.70
C GLN A 24 -57.21 0.04 22.49
N ARG A 25 -57.23 -1.02 21.66
CA ARG A 25 -58.35 -1.21 20.74
C ARG A 25 -58.71 -2.68 20.49
N LEU A 26 -60.02 -2.83 20.48
CA LEU A 26 -60.88 -4.01 20.37
C LEU A 26 -60.61 -4.88 19.13
N PRO A 27 -61.00 -6.17 19.15
CA PRO A 27 -60.83 -7.07 18.03
C PRO A 27 -61.84 -6.70 16.95
N ILE A 28 -61.37 -6.09 15.87
CA ILE A 28 -62.18 -5.89 14.67
C ILE A 28 -61.43 -6.53 13.50
N TYR A 29 -61.86 -7.74 13.15
CA TYR A 29 -61.58 -8.36 11.87
C TYR A 29 -62.23 -7.52 10.77
N TYR A 30 -61.49 -6.55 10.22
CA TYR A 30 -61.76 -6.02 8.88
C TYR A 30 -60.56 -6.35 7.99
N SER A 31 -60.78 -7.29 7.08
CA SER A 31 -59.89 -7.55 5.95
C SER A 31 -60.04 -6.41 4.93
N PHE A 32 -59.45 -5.24 5.23
CA PHE A 32 -59.08 -4.32 4.16
C PHE A 32 -57.88 -4.93 3.43
N PRO A 33 -57.96 -5.21 2.12
CA PRO A 33 -56.77 -5.59 1.37
C PRO A 33 -55.85 -4.37 1.38
N PHE A 34 -54.79 -4.42 2.18
CA PHE A 34 -53.74 -3.42 2.09
C PHE A 34 -53.19 -3.46 0.66
N GLU A 35 -53.18 -2.31 0.01
CA GLU A 35 -52.59 -2.13 -1.31
C GLU A 35 -51.09 -2.48 -1.22
N GLU A 36 -50.56 -3.25 -2.19
CA GLU A 36 -49.16 -3.65 -2.18
C GLU A 36 -48.25 -2.41 -2.20
N ASP A 37 -47.39 -2.25 -1.18
CA ASP A 37 -46.37 -1.21 -1.15
C ASP A 37 -45.17 -1.64 -2.00
N THR A 38 -45.30 -1.46 -3.31
CA THR A 38 -44.26 -1.79 -4.29
C THR A 38 -43.01 -0.90 -4.20
N LYS A 39 -43.03 0.17 -3.37
CA LYS A 39 -41.98 1.20 -3.29
C LYS A 39 -41.62 1.82 -4.66
N GLY A 40 -42.51 1.76 -5.64
CA GLY A 40 -42.26 2.21 -7.02
C GLY A 40 -41.37 1.27 -7.86
N MET A 41 -41.07 0.07 -7.36
CA MET A 41 -40.38 -0.96 -8.13
C MET A 41 -41.34 -1.67 -9.09
N THR A 42 -40.82 -2.09 -10.24
CA THR A 42 -41.61 -2.83 -11.24
C THR A 42 -41.26 -4.31 -11.20
N VAL A 43 -42.19 -5.14 -11.68
CA VAL A 43 -41.99 -6.59 -11.81
C VAL A 43 -42.22 -7.06 -13.24
N THR A 44 -41.48 -8.08 -13.67
CA THR A 44 -41.72 -8.75 -14.95
C THR A 44 -41.88 -10.24 -14.73
N SER A 45 -43.01 -10.79 -15.17
CA SER A 45 -43.26 -12.22 -15.05
C SER A 45 -42.44 -13.01 -16.07
N GLY A 46 -41.90 -14.14 -15.63
CA GLY A 46 -41.11 -15.04 -16.44
C GLY A 46 -41.29 -16.49 -16.01
N THR A 47 -40.79 -17.40 -16.84
CA THR A 47 -40.75 -18.84 -16.54
C THR A 47 -39.37 -19.36 -16.89
N VAL A 48 -38.81 -20.19 -16.02
CA VAL A 48 -37.49 -20.80 -16.22
C VAL A 48 -37.55 -22.29 -15.89
N VAL A 49 -36.87 -23.10 -16.68
CA VAL A 49 -36.71 -24.54 -16.43
C VAL A 49 -35.29 -24.78 -15.94
N ILE A 50 -35.16 -25.34 -14.73
CA ILE A 50 -33.87 -25.60 -14.08
C ILE A 50 -33.73 -27.10 -13.89
N LYS A 51 -32.67 -27.67 -14.46
CA LYS A 51 -32.28 -29.06 -14.22
C LYS A 51 -31.59 -29.19 -12.87
N LYS A 52 -32.03 -30.15 -12.05
CA LYS A 52 -31.49 -30.37 -10.70
C LYS A 52 -30.08 -30.92 -10.73
N ASP A 53 -29.37 -30.75 -9.62
CA ASP A 53 -28.07 -31.39 -9.41
C ASP A 53 -28.21 -32.84 -8.91
N THR A 54 -27.07 -33.51 -8.71
CA THR A 54 -26.99 -34.86 -8.13
C THR A 54 -27.55 -34.95 -6.70
N SER A 55 -27.73 -33.82 -6.03
CA SER A 55 -28.30 -33.71 -4.69
C SER A 55 -29.82 -33.52 -4.71
N ASN A 56 -30.46 -33.53 -5.89
CA ASN A 56 -31.88 -33.24 -6.09
C ASN A 56 -32.27 -31.81 -5.63
N LEU A 57 -31.35 -30.85 -5.71
CA LEU A 57 -31.56 -29.45 -5.33
C LEU A 57 -31.30 -28.51 -6.52
N ILE A 58 -32.00 -27.36 -6.51
CA ILE A 58 -31.76 -26.28 -7.49
C ILE A 58 -30.84 -25.18 -6.95
N GLY A 59 -30.70 -25.06 -5.61
CA GLY A 59 -29.78 -24.12 -4.98
C GLY A 59 -30.30 -22.71 -4.72
N ILE A 60 -31.55 -22.59 -4.27
CA ILE A 60 -32.14 -21.32 -3.81
C ILE A 60 -32.59 -21.43 -2.35
N SER A 61 -32.59 -20.30 -1.64
CA SER A 61 -33.23 -20.12 -0.34
C SER A 61 -34.51 -19.30 -0.49
N ILE A 62 -35.59 -19.69 0.21
CA ILE A 62 -36.92 -19.12 0.08
C ILE A 62 -37.32 -18.41 1.37
N GLY A 63 -37.82 -17.18 1.25
CA GLY A 63 -38.37 -16.35 2.33
C GLY A 63 -39.84 -16.02 2.11
N GLY A 64 -40.47 -15.40 3.11
CA GLY A 64 -41.89 -15.07 3.08
C GLY A 64 -42.80 -16.30 3.24
N GLY A 65 -43.95 -16.25 2.57
CA GLY A 65 -45.01 -17.26 2.62
C GLY A 65 -46.03 -17.05 3.75
N GLY A 66 -47.16 -17.76 3.63
CA GLY A 66 -48.27 -17.66 4.57
C GLY A 66 -47.93 -18.20 5.97
N PRO A 67 -48.61 -17.74 7.04
CA PRO A 67 -49.70 -16.76 7.02
C PRO A 67 -49.24 -15.28 7.09
N LEU A 68 -47.96 -15.01 7.30
CA LEU A 68 -47.46 -13.66 7.61
C LEU A 68 -47.23 -12.80 6.36
N CYS A 69 -46.77 -13.39 5.26
CA CYS A 69 -46.43 -12.66 4.02
C CYS A 69 -47.25 -13.21 2.84
N PRO A 70 -47.88 -12.35 2.01
CA PRO A 70 -48.71 -12.80 0.89
C PRO A 70 -47.92 -13.42 -0.26
N CYS A 71 -46.61 -13.12 -0.36
CA CYS A 71 -45.72 -13.59 -1.42
C CYS A 71 -44.59 -14.47 -0.88
N LEU A 72 -44.04 -15.30 -1.76
CA LEU A 72 -42.80 -16.06 -1.53
C LEU A 72 -41.71 -15.46 -2.42
N TYR A 73 -40.51 -15.28 -1.88
CA TYR A 73 -39.40 -14.69 -2.63
C TYR A 73 -38.08 -15.39 -2.37
N ILE A 74 -37.14 -15.21 -3.28
CA ILE A 74 -35.80 -15.79 -3.20
C ILE A 74 -34.95 -14.94 -2.25
N VAL A 75 -34.49 -15.53 -1.15
CA VAL A 75 -33.58 -14.87 -0.19
C VAL A 75 -32.14 -14.91 -0.69
N GLN A 76 -31.75 -16.03 -1.30
CA GLN A 76 -30.39 -16.22 -1.79
C GLN A 76 -30.37 -17.26 -2.90
N VAL A 77 -29.53 -17.00 -3.91
CA VAL A 77 -29.08 -18.01 -4.87
C VAL A 77 -27.66 -18.43 -4.47
N PHE A 78 -27.39 -19.73 -4.38
CA PHE A 78 -26.09 -20.24 -3.94
C PHE A 78 -25.13 -20.42 -5.13
N ASP A 79 -23.92 -19.91 -5.03
CA ASP A 79 -22.90 -20.02 -6.08
C ASP A 79 -22.60 -21.49 -6.43
N GLY A 80 -22.41 -21.78 -7.72
CA GLY A 80 -22.09 -23.14 -8.21
C GLY A 80 -23.29 -24.10 -8.30
N THR A 81 -24.48 -23.70 -7.84
CA THR A 81 -25.70 -24.50 -7.94
C THR A 81 -26.36 -24.39 -9.32
N PRO A 82 -27.31 -25.28 -9.68
CA PRO A 82 -28.03 -25.17 -10.96
C PRO A 82 -28.69 -23.81 -11.20
N ALA A 83 -29.37 -23.23 -10.20
CA ALA A 83 -30.00 -21.91 -10.31
C ALA A 83 -28.97 -20.79 -10.54
N SER A 84 -27.80 -20.87 -9.91
CA SER A 84 -26.72 -19.91 -10.15
C SER A 84 -26.12 -20.00 -11.55
N ARG A 85 -26.03 -21.22 -12.12
CA ARG A 85 -25.49 -21.45 -13.47
C ARG A 85 -26.46 -21.04 -14.56
N GLU A 86 -27.76 -21.24 -14.32
CA GLU A 86 -28.82 -20.80 -15.21
C GLU A 86 -28.95 -19.26 -15.20
N GLY A 87 -28.82 -18.63 -14.03
CA GLY A 87 -28.58 -17.19 -13.89
C GLY A 87 -29.81 -16.28 -14.03
N THR A 88 -30.98 -16.82 -14.37
CA THR A 88 -32.22 -16.04 -14.50
C THR A 88 -32.76 -15.62 -13.13
N LEU A 89 -32.74 -16.51 -12.14
CA LEU A 89 -33.23 -16.25 -10.79
C LEU A 89 -32.21 -15.44 -9.97
N GLN A 90 -32.70 -14.47 -9.20
CA GLN A 90 -31.87 -13.63 -8.33
C GLN A 90 -32.61 -13.30 -7.02
N SER A 91 -31.85 -12.91 -5.98
CA SER A 91 -32.37 -12.60 -4.63
C SER A 91 -33.30 -11.39 -4.65
N GLY A 92 -34.51 -11.53 -4.12
CA GLY A 92 -35.60 -10.55 -4.19
C GLY A 92 -36.66 -10.85 -5.25
N ASP A 93 -36.42 -11.81 -6.16
CA ASP A 93 -37.44 -12.27 -7.11
C ASP A 93 -38.56 -13.01 -6.38
N GLU A 94 -39.80 -12.81 -6.82
CA GLU A 94 -40.96 -13.50 -6.26
C GLU A 94 -41.22 -14.81 -7.01
N LEU A 95 -41.63 -15.83 -6.27
CA LEU A 95 -42.04 -17.13 -6.78
C LEU A 95 -43.57 -17.15 -6.93
N LEU A 96 -44.05 -17.38 -8.15
CA LEU A 96 -45.47 -17.47 -8.48
C LEU A 96 -45.97 -18.90 -8.58
N GLY A 97 -45.13 -19.81 -9.07
CA GLY A 97 -45.51 -21.19 -9.30
C GLY A 97 -44.34 -22.15 -9.45
N VAL A 98 -44.60 -23.42 -9.19
CA VAL A 98 -43.67 -24.54 -9.39
C VAL A 98 -44.39 -25.60 -10.21
N ASN A 99 -43.83 -25.98 -11.37
CA ASN A 99 -44.39 -26.95 -12.31
C ASN A 99 -45.87 -26.68 -12.66
N GLY A 100 -46.20 -25.41 -12.92
CA GLY A 100 -47.56 -24.98 -13.26
C GLY A 100 -48.54 -24.90 -12.07
N GLN A 101 -48.11 -25.27 -10.85
CA GLN A 101 -48.93 -25.10 -9.65
C GLN A 101 -48.60 -23.78 -8.95
N SER A 102 -49.62 -22.97 -8.67
CA SER A 102 -49.47 -21.73 -7.90
C SER A 102 -48.91 -22.00 -6.50
N VAL A 103 -48.03 -21.09 -6.04
CA VAL A 103 -47.50 -21.10 -4.67
C VAL A 103 -48.12 -20.03 -3.77
N LYS A 104 -49.07 -19.23 -4.29
CA LYS A 104 -49.75 -18.21 -3.50
C LYS A 104 -50.46 -18.84 -2.30
N GLY A 105 -50.24 -18.28 -1.11
CA GLY A 105 -50.81 -18.77 0.15
C GLY A 105 -50.11 -20.00 0.76
N LYS A 106 -49.09 -20.57 0.10
CA LYS A 106 -48.31 -21.68 0.65
C LYS A 106 -47.21 -21.19 1.60
N THR A 107 -46.76 -22.08 2.47
CA THR A 107 -45.60 -21.83 3.34
C THR A 107 -44.29 -22.08 2.58
N LYS A 108 -43.19 -21.45 3.02
CA LYS A 108 -41.85 -21.71 2.46
C LYS A 108 -41.44 -23.19 2.49
N VAL A 109 -41.91 -23.95 3.50
CA VAL A 109 -41.64 -25.38 3.64
C VAL A 109 -42.40 -26.19 2.58
N GLU A 110 -43.65 -25.83 2.29
CA GLU A 110 -44.45 -26.50 1.24
C GLU A 110 -43.85 -26.28 -0.14
N VAL A 111 -43.44 -25.06 -0.46
CA VAL A 111 -42.80 -24.75 -1.75
C VAL A 111 -41.47 -25.48 -1.89
N ALA A 112 -40.67 -25.55 -0.82
CA ALA A 112 -39.44 -26.34 -0.82
C ALA A 112 -39.73 -27.82 -1.11
N LYS A 113 -40.77 -28.40 -0.51
CA LYS A 113 -41.21 -29.78 -0.79
C LYS A 113 -41.69 -29.96 -2.23
N MET A 114 -42.40 -28.98 -2.80
CA MET A 114 -42.82 -29.03 -4.21
C MET A 114 -41.63 -29.07 -5.17
N ILE A 115 -40.61 -28.25 -4.92
CA ILE A 115 -39.37 -28.24 -5.72
C ILE A 115 -38.61 -29.56 -5.55
N GLN A 116 -38.49 -30.06 -4.32
CA GLN A 116 -37.81 -31.33 -4.03
C GLN A 116 -38.53 -32.54 -4.64
N GLY A 117 -39.87 -32.53 -4.63
CA GLY A 117 -40.72 -33.60 -5.15
C GLY A 117 -40.86 -33.63 -6.68
N ALA A 118 -40.40 -32.60 -7.39
CA ALA A 118 -40.31 -32.63 -8.84
C ALA A 118 -39.28 -33.69 -9.33
N ALA A 119 -39.36 -34.08 -10.60
CA ALA A 119 -38.42 -35.03 -11.22
C ALA A 119 -37.03 -34.36 -11.48
N GLU A 120 -36.35 -34.72 -12.57
CA GLU A 120 -35.03 -34.15 -12.92
C GLU A 120 -35.06 -32.64 -13.20
N GLU A 121 -36.20 -32.09 -13.62
CA GLU A 121 -36.35 -30.69 -13.99
C GLU A 121 -37.48 -30.02 -13.22
N VAL A 122 -37.29 -28.73 -12.91
CA VAL A 122 -38.27 -27.89 -12.23
C VAL A 122 -38.54 -26.66 -13.08
N THR A 123 -39.81 -26.43 -13.38
CA THR A 123 -40.27 -25.18 -13.97
C THR A 123 -40.67 -24.20 -12.87
N ILE A 124 -40.01 -23.05 -12.81
CA ILE A 124 -40.32 -21.98 -11.85
C ILE A 124 -40.96 -20.82 -12.61
N ASN A 125 -42.17 -20.45 -12.22
CA ASN A 125 -42.80 -19.20 -12.62
C ASN A 125 -42.43 -18.13 -11.59
N TYR A 126 -41.86 -17.01 -12.04
CA TYR A 126 -41.33 -15.97 -11.16
C TYR A 126 -41.74 -14.58 -11.61
N ASN A 127 -41.69 -13.63 -10.67
CA ASN A 127 -41.76 -12.20 -10.92
C ASN A 127 -40.38 -11.60 -10.63
N LYS A 128 -39.73 -11.14 -11.70
CA LYS A 128 -38.43 -10.47 -11.63
C LYS A 128 -38.60 -9.11 -10.97
N LEU A 129 -37.89 -8.86 -9.88
CA LEU A 129 -37.90 -7.55 -9.25
C LEU A 129 -36.89 -6.61 -9.93
N HIS A 130 -37.37 -5.53 -10.53
CA HIS A 130 -36.52 -4.45 -11.05
C HIS A 130 -36.29 -3.42 -9.97
N ALA A 131 -35.26 -3.68 -9.18
CA ALA A 131 -34.80 -2.83 -8.10
C ALA A 131 -33.59 -2.01 -8.56
N ASP A 132 -33.62 -0.69 -8.37
CA ASP A 132 -32.44 0.16 -8.55
C ASP A 132 -31.55 0.09 -7.30
N PRO A 133 -30.29 -0.36 -7.39
CA PRO A 133 -29.37 -0.40 -6.26
C PRO A 133 -29.19 0.94 -5.54
N ALA A 134 -29.39 2.08 -6.24
CA ALA A 134 -29.33 3.41 -5.63
C ALA A 134 -30.42 3.61 -4.55
N GLN A 135 -31.57 2.97 -4.69
CA GLN A 135 -32.63 3.02 -3.67
C GLN A 135 -32.23 2.29 -2.38
N GLY A 136 -31.33 1.31 -2.47
CA GLY A 136 -30.84 0.54 -1.32
C GLY A 136 -29.69 1.21 -0.58
N SER A 137 -29.11 2.31 -1.07
CA SER A 137 -28.01 3.04 -0.40
C SER A 137 -28.55 4.08 0.58
N SER A 138 -29.15 3.63 1.68
CA SER A 138 -29.66 4.51 2.73
C SER A 138 -28.55 5.06 3.64
N LEU A 139 -28.84 6.16 4.36
CA LEU A 139 -27.95 6.70 5.40
C LEU A 139 -27.56 5.64 6.44
N ASP A 140 -28.49 4.73 6.75
CA ASP A 140 -28.25 3.60 7.65
C ASP A 140 -27.15 2.67 7.12
N ILE A 141 -27.18 2.31 5.83
CA ILE A 141 -26.12 1.52 5.18
C ILE A 141 -24.77 2.27 5.22
N ILE A 142 -24.78 3.58 5.00
CA ILE A 142 -23.57 4.41 5.06
C ILE A 142 -22.99 4.42 6.47
N LEU A 143 -23.81 4.61 7.50
CA LEU A 143 -23.37 4.59 8.91
C LEU A 143 -22.82 3.21 9.30
N LYS A 144 -23.47 2.12 8.87
CA LYS A 144 -22.96 0.76 9.04
C LYS A 144 -21.60 0.57 8.37
N LYS A 145 -21.42 1.10 7.17
CA LYS A 145 -20.13 1.06 6.44
C LYS A 145 -19.03 1.82 7.19
N VAL A 146 -19.35 3.00 7.73
CA VAL A 146 -18.42 3.79 8.56
C VAL A 146 -18.04 3.02 9.82
N LYS A 147 -19.01 2.40 10.51
CA LYS A 147 -18.74 1.52 11.66
C LYS A 147 -17.72 0.44 11.31
N HIS A 148 -17.94 -0.28 10.20
CA HIS A 148 -17.02 -1.33 9.78
C HIS A 148 -15.60 -0.82 9.50
N ARG A 149 -15.48 0.36 8.89
CA ARG A 149 -14.19 1.00 8.62
C ARG A 149 -13.42 1.36 9.89
N LEU A 150 -14.11 1.88 10.90
CA LEU A 150 -13.49 2.23 12.19
C LEU A 150 -13.00 0.98 12.94
N VAL A 151 -13.83 -0.07 12.94
CA VAL A 151 -13.56 -1.28 13.71
C VAL A 151 -12.44 -2.14 13.10
N GLU A 152 -12.17 -2.05 11.79
CA GLU A 152 -11.11 -2.83 11.15
C GLU A 152 -9.70 -2.45 11.66
N GLY A 153 -9.47 -1.17 11.98
CA GLY A 153 -8.18 -0.68 12.49
C GLY A 153 -7.98 -0.87 13.99
N MET A 154 -8.98 -1.36 14.72
CA MET A 154 -8.94 -1.48 16.18
C MET A 154 -8.48 -2.87 16.62
N SER A 155 -7.82 -2.95 17.77
CA SER A 155 -7.55 -4.23 18.44
C SER A 155 -8.85 -4.86 18.96
N SER A 156 -8.88 -6.18 19.16
CA SER A 156 -10.08 -6.86 19.68
C SER A 156 -10.49 -6.30 21.05
N SER A 157 -9.54 -6.16 21.97
CA SER A 157 -9.80 -5.65 23.31
C SER A 157 -10.31 -4.20 23.31
N THR A 158 -9.79 -3.35 22.43
CA THR A 158 -10.27 -1.96 22.29
C THR A 158 -11.69 -1.92 21.71
N ALA A 159 -11.99 -2.75 20.71
CA ALA A 159 -13.33 -2.81 20.12
C ALA A 159 -14.37 -3.31 21.13
N ASP A 160 -14.05 -4.34 21.91
CA ASP A 160 -14.91 -4.89 22.96
C ASP A 160 -15.16 -3.85 24.08
N THR A 161 -14.13 -3.09 24.46
CA THR A 161 -14.23 -2.01 25.46
C THR A 161 -15.18 -0.89 24.98
N LEU A 162 -15.20 -0.58 23.68
CA LEU A 162 -16.11 0.40 23.09
C LEU A 162 -17.49 -0.18 22.73
N GLY A 163 -17.72 -1.46 23.01
CA GLY A 163 -18.96 -2.16 22.64
C GLY A 163 -19.18 -2.28 21.13
N LEU A 164 -18.11 -2.20 20.33
CA LEU A 164 -18.19 -2.28 18.88
C LEU A 164 -18.05 -3.75 18.43
N SER A 165 -19.18 -4.39 18.11
CA SER A 165 -19.14 -5.75 17.55
C SER A 165 -18.42 -5.76 16.20
N ARG A 166 -17.33 -6.54 16.10
CA ARG A 166 -16.64 -6.80 14.84
C ARG A 166 -17.50 -7.69 13.95
N ALA A 167 -17.56 -7.40 12.66
CA ALA A 167 -18.11 -8.37 11.70
C ALA A 167 -17.17 -9.59 11.64
N ILE A 168 -17.74 -10.79 11.73
CA ILE A 168 -17.04 -12.11 11.81
C ILE A 168 -16.31 -12.49 10.51
N LEU A 169 -16.10 -11.57 9.56
CA LEU A 169 -15.53 -11.96 8.27
C LEU A 169 -14.02 -12.21 8.36
N CYS A 170 -13.73 -13.48 8.63
CA CYS A 170 -12.55 -14.30 8.40
C CYS A 170 -11.20 -13.72 8.82
N ASN A 171 -10.35 -14.60 9.35
CA ASN A 171 -8.89 -14.44 9.31
C ASN A 171 -8.50 -14.12 7.87
N ASP A 172 -8.42 -12.83 7.57
CA ASP A 172 -8.18 -12.36 6.22
C ASP A 172 -6.69 -12.60 5.99
N SER A 173 -6.36 -13.67 5.27
CA SER A 173 -4.98 -13.93 4.84
C SER A 173 -4.37 -12.71 4.13
N LEU A 174 -5.24 -11.83 3.59
CA LEU A 174 -4.90 -10.54 3.05
C LEU A 174 -4.29 -9.57 4.06
N VAL A 175 -4.71 -9.60 5.33
CA VAL A 175 -4.15 -8.72 6.38
C VAL A 175 -2.70 -9.09 6.64
N LYS A 176 -2.39 -10.39 6.74
CA LYS A 176 -1.00 -10.87 6.87
C LYS A 176 -0.18 -10.48 5.63
N ARG A 177 -0.72 -10.72 4.44
CA ARG A 177 -0.08 -10.33 3.17
C ARG A 177 0.12 -8.82 3.03
N LEU A 178 -0.80 -8.00 3.57
CA LEU A 178 -0.67 -6.55 3.60
C LEU A 178 0.43 -6.10 4.56
N GLN A 179 0.58 -6.75 5.71
CA GLN A 179 1.67 -6.49 6.64
C GLN A 179 3.03 -6.85 6.01
N GLU A 180 3.11 -7.98 5.31
CA GLU A 180 4.30 -8.36 4.53
C GLU A 180 4.61 -7.32 3.43
N LEU A 181 3.59 -6.80 2.74
CA LEU A 181 3.74 -5.72 1.77
C LEU A 181 4.25 -4.41 2.41
N GLN A 182 3.81 -4.08 3.63
CA GLN A 182 4.31 -2.91 4.37
C GLN A 182 5.77 -3.09 4.78
N GLY A 183 6.16 -4.29 5.22
CA GLY A 183 7.55 -4.60 5.54
C GLY A 183 8.47 -4.48 4.32
N THR A 184 8.03 -5.04 3.18
CA THR A 184 8.78 -4.91 1.93
C THR A 184 8.87 -3.46 1.45
N GLU A 185 7.80 -2.67 1.56
CA GLU A 185 7.84 -1.23 1.26
C GLU A 185 8.87 -0.47 2.13
N ALA A 186 8.91 -0.75 3.43
CA ALA A 186 9.86 -0.12 4.35
C ALA A 186 11.31 -0.46 3.98
N MET A 187 11.58 -1.73 3.68
CA MET A 187 12.89 -2.18 3.21
C MET A 187 13.31 -1.47 1.91
N TYR A 188 12.41 -1.36 0.92
CA TYR A 188 12.69 -0.65 -0.34
C TYR A 188 12.95 0.83 -0.15
N ARG A 189 12.15 1.47 0.71
CA ARG A 189 12.34 2.87 1.06
C ARG A 189 13.72 3.08 1.66
N GLY A 190 14.10 2.24 2.64
CA GLY A 190 15.43 2.26 3.25
C GLY A 190 16.54 2.07 2.22
N LEU A 191 16.39 1.11 1.30
CA LEU A 191 17.36 0.84 0.23
C LEU A 191 17.53 2.04 -0.70
N VAL A 192 16.44 2.62 -1.20
CA VAL A 192 16.48 3.79 -2.10
C VAL A 192 17.08 5.00 -1.41
N GLU A 193 16.66 5.28 -0.16
CA GLU A 193 17.18 6.40 0.62
C GLU A 193 18.68 6.24 0.94
N HIS A 194 19.11 5.03 1.30
CA HIS A 194 20.52 4.74 1.57
C HIS A 194 21.37 4.87 0.31
N ALA A 195 20.92 4.30 -0.82
CA ALA A 195 21.61 4.43 -2.10
C ALA A 195 21.74 5.91 -2.51
N LYS A 196 20.68 6.70 -2.33
CA LYS A 196 20.69 8.16 -2.53
C LYS A 196 21.74 8.87 -1.67
N ARG A 197 21.74 8.61 -0.36
CA ARG A 197 22.74 9.17 0.57
C ARG A 197 24.17 8.78 0.20
N MET A 198 24.38 7.53 -0.16
CA MET A 198 25.69 7.03 -0.59
C MET A 198 26.17 7.75 -1.87
N LEU A 199 25.31 7.94 -2.87
CA LEU A 199 25.68 8.66 -4.09
C LEU A 199 25.95 10.15 -3.81
N LYS A 200 25.21 10.78 -2.88
CA LYS A 200 25.50 12.16 -2.44
C LYS A 200 26.87 12.25 -1.76
N ALA A 201 27.20 11.31 -0.87
CA ALA A 201 28.51 11.27 -0.23
C ALA A 201 29.65 11.04 -1.24
N HIS A 202 29.43 10.21 -2.26
CA HIS A 202 30.38 10.07 -3.36
C HIS A 202 30.55 11.40 -4.10
N PHE A 203 29.45 12.07 -4.44
CA PHE A 203 29.50 13.38 -5.10
C PHE A 203 30.35 14.40 -4.31
N ASP A 204 30.15 14.50 -2.99
CA ASP A 204 30.90 15.42 -2.13
C ASP A 204 32.41 15.06 -2.07
N LEU A 205 32.73 13.76 -2.10
CA LEU A 205 34.12 13.30 -2.23
C LEU A 205 34.74 13.69 -3.58
N LEU A 206 33.98 13.62 -4.67
CA LEU A 206 34.46 14.01 -6.00
C LEU A 206 34.76 15.51 -6.08
N GLN A 207 33.96 16.36 -5.43
CA GLN A 207 34.26 17.79 -5.30
C GLN A 207 35.60 18.01 -4.59
N THR A 208 35.86 17.24 -3.54
CA THR A 208 37.15 17.28 -2.83
C THR A 208 38.30 16.87 -3.76
N TYR A 209 38.13 15.82 -4.57
CA TYR A 209 39.13 15.44 -5.57
C TYR A 209 39.39 16.54 -6.60
N GLN A 210 38.35 17.22 -7.08
CA GLN A 210 38.52 18.36 -7.99
C GLN A 210 39.39 19.45 -7.37
N GLN A 211 39.11 19.83 -6.12
CA GLN A 211 39.83 20.86 -5.38
C GLN A 211 41.30 20.47 -5.15
N PHE A 212 41.54 19.24 -4.69
CA PHE A 212 42.90 18.69 -4.57
C PHE A 212 43.65 18.78 -5.90
N GLY A 213 43.00 18.37 -6.98
CA GLY A 213 43.55 18.44 -8.34
C GLY A 213 43.97 19.87 -8.74
N CYS A 214 43.15 20.87 -8.41
CA CYS A 214 43.46 22.28 -8.65
C CYS A 214 44.62 22.80 -7.81
N VAL A 215 44.65 22.47 -6.52
CA VAL A 215 45.72 22.90 -5.60
C VAL A 215 47.06 22.31 -6.04
N PHE A 216 47.13 21.01 -6.32
CA PHE A 216 48.38 20.36 -6.75
C PHE A 216 48.85 20.85 -8.12
N ALA A 217 47.93 21.14 -9.04
CA ALA A 217 48.28 21.80 -10.30
C ALA A 217 48.89 23.19 -10.06
N ALA A 218 48.35 23.99 -9.13
CA ALA A 218 48.89 25.30 -8.79
C ALA A 218 50.28 25.22 -8.13
N ILE A 219 50.49 24.25 -7.22
CA ILE A 219 51.80 23.98 -6.61
C ILE A 219 52.80 23.57 -7.69
N SER A 220 52.42 22.70 -8.62
CA SER A 220 53.32 22.20 -9.67
C SER A 220 53.95 23.30 -10.52
N VAL A 221 53.20 24.36 -10.84
CA VAL A 221 53.69 25.48 -11.67
C VAL A 221 54.66 26.39 -10.89
N ARG A 222 54.56 26.41 -9.55
CA ARG A 222 55.37 27.26 -8.68
C ARG A 222 56.59 26.54 -8.11
N GLU A 223 56.67 25.23 -8.24
CA GLU A 223 57.74 24.40 -7.69
C GLU A 223 59.04 24.53 -8.51
N PRO A 224 60.15 25.02 -7.93
CA PRO A 224 61.40 25.23 -8.65
C PRO A 224 62.12 23.94 -9.03
N GLN A 225 61.91 22.83 -8.29
CA GLN A 225 62.52 21.56 -8.64
C GLN A 225 61.69 20.83 -9.72
N ALA A 226 62.25 20.70 -10.93
CA ALA A 226 61.54 20.10 -12.08
C ALA A 226 60.93 18.71 -11.79
N ARG A 227 61.64 17.85 -11.05
CA ARG A 227 61.14 16.51 -10.67
C ARG A 227 59.94 16.57 -9.72
N ALA A 228 59.95 17.48 -8.74
CA ALA A 228 58.84 17.67 -7.81
C ALA A 228 57.65 18.36 -8.49
N SER A 229 57.93 19.35 -9.35
CA SER A 229 56.93 19.99 -10.21
C SER A 229 56.17 18.96 -11.06
N GLU A 230 56.87 18.06 -11.75
CA GLU A 230 56.24 17.02 -12.55
C GLU A 230 55.40 16.04 -11.69
N ALA A 231 55.90 15.66 -10.51
CA ALA A 231 55.18 14.78 -9.58
C ALA A 231 53.87 15.42 -9.08
N PHE A 232 53.90 16.70 -8.67
CA PHE A 232 52.70 17.43 -8.25
C PHE A 232 51.72 17.62 -9.40
N ARG A 233 52.20 17.88 -10.63
CA ARG A 233 51.34 17.98 -11.81
C ARG A 233 50.60 16.67 -12.05
N LEU A 234 51.31 15.54 -12.01
CA LEU A 234 50.73 14.22 -12.24
C LEU A 234 49.74 13.85 -11.13
N PHE A 235 50.07 14.16 -9.87
CA PHE A 235 49.17 13.93 -8.74
C PHE A 235 47.88 14.75 -8.85
N GLY A 236 47.98 16.01 -9.27
CA GLY A 236 46.82 16.86 -9.52
C GLY A 236 45.96 16.36 -10.69
N GLU A 237 46.60 15.89 -11.77
CA GLU A 237 45.92 15.27 -12.92
C GLU A 237 45.18 13.99 -12.53
N MET A 238 45.75 13.15 -11.66
CA MET A 238 45.09 11.95 -11.12
C MET A 238 43.81 12.28 -10.37
N HIS A 239 43.84 13.29 -9.49
CA HIS A 239 42.65 13.70 -8.73
C HIS A 239 41.53 14.24 -9.62
N ARG A 240 41.86 15.02 -10.66
CA ARG A 240 40.88 15.46 -11.65
C ARG A 240 40.29 14.31 -12.48
N ASN A 241 41.11 13.31 -12.80
CA ASN A 241 40.62 12.12 -13.51
C ASN A 241 39.68 11.28 -12.63
N MET A 242 39.99 11.10 -11.34
CA MET A 242 39.12 10.41 -10.39
C MET A 242 37.75 11.12 -10.23
N GLU A 243 37.74 12.45 -10.22
CA GLU A 243 36.49 13.24 -10.26
C GLU A 243 35.67 12.91 -11.50
N ARG A 244 36.26 13.01 -12.69
CA ARG A 244 35.58 12.73 -13.97
C ARG A 244 34.99 11.33 -14.04
N ASP A 245 35.73 10.33 -13.56
CA ASP A 245 35.27 8.94 -13.54
C ASP A 245 34.13 8.73 -12.55
N GLY A 246 34.21 9.36 -11.39
CA GLY A 246 33.13 9.36 -10.41
C GLY A 246 31.86 10.02 -10.95
N VAL A 247 31.97 11.14 -11.66
CA VAL A 247 30.80 11.79 -12.30
C VAL A 247 30.19 10.87 -13.36
N LYS A 248 31.01 10.17 -14.14
CA LYS A 248 30.53 9.16 -15.11
C LYS A 248 29.78 8.03 -14.41
N MET A 249 30.29 7.53 -13.29
CA MET A 249 29.60 6.52 -12.45
C MET A 249 28.26 7.05 -11.93
N LEU A 250 28.21 8.26 -11.37
CA LEU A 250 26.97 8.88 -10.87
C LEU A 250 25.91 8.99 -11.97
N LYS A 251 26.30 9.44 -13.18
CA LYS A 251 25.41 9.52 -14.34
C LYS A 251 24.89 8.15 -14.79
N ALA A 252 25.72 7.10 -14.72
CA ALA A 252 25.33 5.73 -15.05
C ALA A 252 24.39 5.11 -14.00
N LEU A 253 24.57 5.43 -12.72
CA LEU A 253 23.76 4.89 -11.61
C LEU A 253 22.41 5.59 -11.43
N LYS A 254 22.27 6.85 -11.89
CA LYS A 254 21.02 7.61 -11.85
C LYS A 254 19.80 6.84 -12.41
N PRO A 255 19.81 6.31 -13.65
CA PRO A 255 18.67 5.56 -14.18
C PRO A 255 18.42 4.25 -13.41
N VAL A 256 19.47 3.59 -12.90
CA VAL A 256 19.32 2.37 -12.08
C VAL A 256 18.57 2.67 -10.77
N LEU A 257 18.90 3.78 -10.12
CA LEU A 257 18.22 4.22 -8.92
C LEU A 257 16.74 4.61 -9.19
N ALA A 258 16.46 5.22 -10.33
CA ALA A 258 15.09 5.52 -10.77
C ALA A 258 14.28 4.23 -11.04
N ASP A 259 14.90 3.20 -11.60
CA ASP A 259 14.29 1.88 -11.79
C ASP A 259 13.91 1.23 -10.43
N VAL A 260 14.81 1.28 -9.44
CA VAL A 260 14.53 0.79 -8.07
C VAL A 260 13.38 1.58 -7.43
N GLY A 261 13.37 2.90 -7.61
CA GLY A 261 12.30 3.78 -7.13
C GLY A 261 10.94 3.51 -7.80
N THR A 262 10.90 2.96 -9.00
CA THR A 262 9.64 2.67 -9.72
C THR A 262 8.77 1.65 -8.98
N TYR A 263 9.38 0.66 -8.33
CA TYR A 263 8.64 -0.30 -7.50
C TYR A 263 7.94 0.41 -6.32
N LEU A 264 8.67 1.29 -5.63
CA LEU A 264 8.16 2.04 -4.48
C LEU A 264 7.12 3.10 -4.84
N HIS A 265 7.34 3.86 -5.92
CA HIS A 265 6.52 5.02 -6.26
C HIS A 265 5.36 4.72 -7.23
N LYS A 266 5.40 3.59 -7.95
CA LYS A 266 4.34 3.21 -8.90
C LYS A 266 3.66 1.89 -8.55
N ALA A 267 4.43 0.82 -8.35
CA ALA A 267 3.87 -0.53 -8.20
C ALA A 267 3.15 -0.72 -6.84
N ILE A 268 3.81 -0.37 -5.73
CA ILE A 268 3.21 -0.50 -4.39
C ILE A 268 1.94 0.38 -4.25
N PRO A 269 1.92 1.66 -4.68
CA PRO A 269 0.72 2.49 -4.61
C PRO A 269 -0.47 1.95 -5.42
N ASP A 270 -0.24 1.37 -6.59
CA ASP A 270 -1.31 0.75 -7.40
C ASP A 270 -1.93 -0.47 -6.69
N THR A 271 -1.09 -1.33 -6.11
CA THR A 271 -1.55 -2.48 -5.32
C THR A 271 -2.33 -2.02 -4.09
N LYS A 272 -1.82 -1.02 -3.35
CA LYS A 272 -2.53 -0.40 -2.22
C LYS A 272 -3.89 0.18 -2.63
N LEU A 273 -3.99 0.83 -3.79
CA LEU A 273 -5.26 1.35 -4.30
C LEU A 273 -6.26 0.22 -4.56
N THR A 274 -5.81 -0.89 -5.12
CA THR A 274 -6.66 -2.06 -5.37
C THR A 274 -7.17 -2.67 -4.06
N ILE A 275 -6.30 -2.81 -3.06
CA ILE A 275 -6.66 -3.28 -1.71
C ILE A 275 -7.69 -2.35 -1.05
N ARG A 276 -7.55 -1.03 -1.20
CA ARG A 276 -8.55 -0.06 -0.69
C ARG A 276 -9.91 -0.24 -1.35
N ARG A 277 -9.95 -0.47 -2.68
CA ARG A 277 -11.21 -0.73 -3.40
C ARG A 277 -11.87 -2.03 -2.94
N TYR A 278 -11.08 -3.07 -2.70
CA TYR A 278 -11.55 -4.32 -2.10
C TYR A 278 -12.15 -4.10 -0.71
N ALA A 279 -11.45 -3.41 0.18
CA ALA A 279 -11.93 -3.12 1.54
C ALA A 279 -13.25 -2.34 1.51
N ASP A 280 -13.37 -1.36 0.62
CA ASP A 280 -14.61 -0.59 0.46
C ASP A 280 -15.80 -1.46 0.00
N ALA A 281 -15.56 -2.38 -0.95
CA ALA A 281 -16.56 -3.35 -1.39
C ALA A 281 -16.94 -4.35 -0.28
N LYS A 282 -15.95 -4.84 0.48
CA LYS A 282 -16.14 -5.70 1.67
C LYS A 282 -17.07 -5.01 2.68
N PHE A 283 -16.78 -3.76 3.06
CA PHE A 283 -17.61 -3.03 4.02
C PHE A 283 -19.02 -2.75 3.51
N THR A 284 -19.17 -2.48 2.22
CA THR A 284 -20.48 -2.30 1.60
C THR A 284 -21.30 -3.60 1.70
N TYR A 285 -20.70 -4.75 1.35
CA TYR A 285 -21.35 -6.06 1.49
C TYR A 285 -21.73 -6.37 2.94
N LEU A 286 -20.81 -6.16 3.89
CA LEU A 286 -21.06 -6.39 5.31
C LEU A 286 -22.19 -5.52 5.87
N SER A 287 -22.30 -4.28 5.41
CA SER A 287 -23.38 -3.37 5.81
C SER A 287 -24.74 -3.90 5.39
N TYR A 288 -24.85 -4.44 4.17
CA TYR A 288 -26.08 -5.11 3.72
C TYR A 288 -26.37 -6.40 4.49
N CYS A 289 -25.35 -7.21 4.81
CA CYS A 289 -25.55 -8.40 5.65
C CYS A 289 -26.11 -8.04 7.03
N LEU A 290 -25.57 -6.99 7.65
CA LEU A 290 -26.06 -6.51 8.94
C LEU A 290 -27.49 -5.98 8.83
N LYS A 291 -27.81 -5.23 7.77
CA LYS A 291 -29.17 -4.73 7.55
C LYS A 291 -30.18 -5.86 7.35
N VAL A 292 -29.84 -6.88 6.55
CA VAL A 292 -30.73 -8.05 6.39
C VAL A 292 -30.98 -8.73 7.72
N LYS A 293 -29.93 -8.91 8.52
CA LYS A 293 -30.07 -9.52 9.85
C LYS A 293 -30.96 -8.69 10.78
N GLU A 294 -30.78 -7.38 10.83
CA GLU A 294 -31.65 -6.50 11.63
C GLU A 294 -33.11 -6.62 11.20
N MET A 295 -33.39 -6.72 9.89
CA MET A 295 -34.73 -6.91 9.36
C MET A 295 -35.29 -8.31 9.67
N ASP A 296 -34.45 -9.35 9.66
CA ASP A 296 -34.84 -10.72 10.08
C ASP A 296 -35.18 -10.77 11.58
N ASP A 297 -34.37 -10.11 12.41
CA ASP A 297 -34.55 -10.05 13.87
C ASP A 297 -35.82 -9.23 14.24
N GLU A 298 -36.09 -8.15 13.50
CA GLU A 298 -37.36 -7.39 13.58
C GLU A 298 -38.56 -8.29 13.23
N GLU A 299 -38.54 -8.95 12.07
CA GLU A 299 -39.60 -9.87 11.64
C GLU A 299 -39.85 -10.97 12.68
N HIS A 300 -38.79 -11.55 13.26
CA HIS A 300 -38.89 -12.57 14.30
C HIS A 300 -39.51 -12.02 15.58
N SER A 301 -39.18 -10.80 15.97
CA SER A 301 -39.70 -10.15 17.17
C SER A 301 -41.21 -9.85 17.05
N TYR A 302 -41.65 -9.29 15.93
CA TYR A 302 -43.08 -9.07 15.67
C TYR A 302 -43.86 -10.39 15.60
N ALA A 303 -43.30 -11.41 14.95
CA ALA A 303 -43.91 -12.75 14.90
C ALA A 303 -44.04 -13.38 16.31
N ALA A 304 -43.06 -13.20 17.18
CA ALA A 304 -43.10 -13.70 18.56
C ALA A 304 -44.17 -12.98 19.41
N LEU A 305 -44.41 -11.70 19.15
CA LEU A 305 -45.46 -10.90 19.79
C LEU A 305 -46.85 -11.12 19.17
N GLN A 306 -46.94 -11.86 18.06
CA GLN A 306 -48.16 -12.02 17.25
C GLN A 306 -48.72 -10.67 16.75
N GLU A 307 -47.85 -9.69 16.53
CA GLU A 307 -48.22 -8.38 16.00
C GLU A 307 -48.00 -8.34 14.48
N PRO A 308 -48.92 -7.72 13.72
CA PRO A 308 -48.76 -7.55 12.29
C PRO A 308 -47.63 -6.55 11.98
N LEU A 309 -46.80 -6.88 10.99
CA LEU A 309 -45.74 -6.01 10.50
C LEU A 309 -46.08 -5.55 9.08
N TYR A 310 -46.47 -4.28 8.94
CA TYR A 310 -46.96 -3.70 7.68
C TYR A 310 -46.07 -4.00 6.47
N ARG A 311 -44.74 -3.89 6.63
CA ARG A 311 -43.76 -4.21 5.58
C ARG A 311 -43.91 -5.65 5.06
N VAL A 312 -44.18 -6.61 5.93
CA VAL A 312 -44.31 -8.03 5.58
C VAL A 312 -45.67 -8.32 4.97
N GLU A 313 -46.74 -7.72 5.51
CA GLU A 313 -48.12 -7.88 5.03
C GLU A 313 -48.31 -7.34 3.61
N THR A 314 -47.50 -6.36 3.20
CA THR A 314 -47.55 -5.71 1.88
C THR A 314 -46.57 -6.29 0.85
N GLY A 315 -46.02 -7.48 1.09
CA GLY A 315 -45.17 -8.20 0.13
C GLY A 315 -43.66 -7.95 0.28
N ASN A 316 -43.26 -7.27 1.36
CA ASN A 316 -41.87 -7.15 1.82
C ASN A 316 -40.86 -6.60 0.79
N TYR A 317 -41.30 -5.64 -0.02
CA TYR A 317 -40.51 -5.06 -1.10
C TYR A 317 -39.19 -4.41 -0.63
N GLU A 318 -39.18 -3.73 0.52
CA GLU A 318 -37.94 -3.15 1.08
C GLU A 318 -36.89 -4.23 1.40
N TYR A 319 -37.29 -5.33 2.02
CA TYR A 319 -36.36 -6.43 2.29
C TYR A 319 -35.84 -7.04 1.00
N ARG A 320 -36.72 -7.23 0.01
CA ARG A 320 -36.36 -7.76 -1.32
C ARG A 320 -35.37 -6.85 -2.06
N LEU A 321 -35.53 -5.53 -1.96
CA LEU A 321 -34.55 -4.55 -2.46
C LEU A 321 -33.19 -4.71 -1.77
N ILE A 322 -33.16 -4.82 -0.44
CA ILE A 322 -31.92 -5.02 0.32
C ILE A 322 -31.25 -6.35 -0.03
N LEU A 323 -32.02 -7.43 -0.25
CA LEU A 323 -31.49 -8.72 -0.73
C LEU A 323 -30.81 -8.59 -2.09
N ARG A 324 -31.40 -7.83 -3.03
CA ARG A 324 -30.79 -7.56 -4.33
C ARG A 324 -29.47 -6.79 -4.18
N CYS A 325 -29.48 -5.72 -3.41
CA CYS A 325 -28.28 -4.91 -3.15
C CYS A 325 -27.16 -5.74 -2.50
N ARG A 326 -27.52 -6.64 -1.55
CA ARG A 326 -26.60 -7.58 -0.92
C ARG A 326 -25.97 -8.54 -1.94
N GLN A 327 -26.78 -9.11 -2.84
CA GLN A 327 -26.29 -10.01 -3.88
C GLN A 327 -25.28 -9.32 -4.80
N GLU A 328 -25.59 -8.10 -5.26
CA GLU A 328 -24.65 -7.35 -6.09
C GLU A 328 -23.37 -6.97 -5.34
N ALA A 329 -23.50 -6.52 -4.08
CA ALA A 329 -22.34 -6.19 -3.26
C ALA A 329 -21.45 -7.41 -3.02
N ARG A 330 -22.05 -8.60 -2.81
CA ARG A 330 -21.32 -9.88 -2.70
C ARG A 330 -20.54 -10.19 -3.97
N ALA A 331 -21.18 -10.05 -5.14
CA ALA A 331 -20.53 -10.31 -6.43
C ALA A 331 -19.34 -9.36 -6.67
N ARG A 332 -19.51 -8.06 -6.37
CA ARG A 332 -18.43 -7.07 -6.45
C ARG A 332 -17.28 -7.39 -5.48
N PHE A 333 -17.62 -7.73 -4.24
CA PHE A 333 -16.65 -8.14 -3.22
C PHE A 333 -15.85 -9.38 -3.63
N ALA A 334 -16.54 -10.43 -4.14
CA ALA A 334 -15.89 -11.66 -4.57
C ALA A 334 -14.94 -11.43 -5.76
N ARG A 335 -15.35 -10.62 -6.75
CA ARG A 335 -14.50 -10.24 -7.88
C ARG A 335 -13.23 -9.53 -7.42
N LEU A 336 -13.38 -8.46 -6.63
CA LEU A 336 -12.25 -7.69 -6.14
C LEU A 336 -11.33 -8.51 -5.21
N ARG A 337 -11.85 -9.53 -4.52
CA ARG A 337 -11.03 -10.46 -3.74
C ARG A 337 -10.05 -11.22 -4.65
N SER A 338 -10.53 -11.75 -5.77
CA SER A 338 -9.68 -12.42 -6.75
C SER A 338 -8.68 -11.45 -7.37
N ASP A 339 -9.12 -10.25 -7.77
CA ASP A 339 -8.25 -9.22 -8.35
C ASP A 339 -7.09 -8.85 -7.43
N VAL A 340 -7.34 -8.71 -6.11
CA VAL A 340 -6.27 -8.39 -5.16
C VAL A 340 -5.30 -9.56 -5.02
N LEU A 341 -5.78 -10.80 -4.91
CA LEU A 341 -4.90 -11.97 -4.79
C LEU A 341 -3.97 -12.11 -6.01
N GLU A 342 -4.52 -11.99 -7.22
CA GLU A 342 -3.73 -12.02 -8.45
C GLU A 342 -2.73 -10.85 -8.52
N LYS A 343 -3.15 -9.64 -8.17
CA LYS A 343 -2.23 -8.48 -8.14
C LYS A 343 -1.10 -8.63 -7.14
N MET A 344 -1.37 -9.20 -5.96
CA MET A 344 -0.32 -9.44 -4.96
C MET A 344 0.70 -10.47 -5.46
N GLU A 345 0.24 -11.56 -6.06
CA GLU A 345 1.12 -12.59 -6.64
C GLU A 345 1.97 -12.04 -7.80
N LEU A 346 1.37 -11.22 -8.67
CA LEU A 346 2.08 -10.54 -9.75
C LEU A 346 3.13 -9.56 -9.22
N LEU A 347 2.81 -8.82 -8.15
CA LEU A 347 3.73 -7.89 -7.50
C LEU A 347 4.94 -8.63 -6.91
N GLU A 348 4.71 -9.71 -6.16
CA GLU A 348 5.76 -10.56 -5.57
C GLU A 348 6.65 -11.19 -6.65
N SER A 349 6.05 -11.72 -7.72
CA SER A 349 6.78 -12.33 -8.84
C SER A 349 7.62 -11.33 -9.63
N LYS A 350 7.13 -10.09 -9.76
CA LYS A 350 7.86 -8.99 -10.41
C LYS A 350 8.99 -8.49 -9.51
N HIS A 351 8.71 -8.34 -8.22
CA HIS A 351 9.67 -7.93 -7.20
C HIS A 351 10.95 -8.78 -7.23
N ALA A 352 10.82 -10.11 -7.19
CA ALA A 352 11.96 -11.01 -7.13
C ALA A 352 12.88 -10.92 -8.36
N ARG A 353 12.30 -10.76 -9.56
CA ARG A 353 13.07 -10.67 -10.81
C ARG A 353 13.74 -9.31 -11.00
N ASP A 354 13.01 -8.24 -10.73
CA ASP A 354 13.49 -6.88 -11.04
C ASP A 354 14.55 -6.42 -10.03
N LEU A 355 14.40 -6.77 -8.73
CA LEU A 355 15.32 -6.33 -7.68
C LEU A 355 16.74 -6.85 -7.90
N THR A 356 16.89 -8.15 -8.15
CA THR A 356 18.21 -8.76 -8.34
C THR A 356 18.93 -8.14 -9.53
N GLY A 357 18.22 -7.90 -10.64
CA GLY A 357 18.79 -7.25 -11.82
C GLY A 357 19.17 -5.79 -11.58
N GLN A 358 18.36 -5.05 -10.82
CA GLN A 358 18.66 -3.67 -10.44
C GLN A 358 19.87 -3.58 -9.50
N LEU A 359 19.93 -4.40 -8.45
CA LEU A 359 21.07 -4.46 -7.52
C LEU A 359 22.36 -4.86 -8.23
N LYS A 360 22.31 -5.85 -9.13
CA LYS A 360 23.47 -6.24 -9.93
C LYS A 360 24.00 -5.07 -10.76
N ARG A 361 23.13 -4.38 -11.51
CA ARG A 361 23.50 -3.18 -12.29
C ARG A 361 24.07 -2.07 -11.40
N PHE A 362 23.54 -1.91 -10.19
CA PHE A 362 24.02 -0.92 -9.24
C PHE A 362 25.45 -1.25 -8.75
N ILE A 363 25.70 -2.50 -8.36
CA ILE A 363 27.02 -2.96 -7.93
C ILE A 363 28.04 -2.88 -9.09
N GLU A 364 27.65 -3.29 -10.30
CA GLU A 364 28.49 -3.19 -11.50
C GLU A 364 28.89 -1.73 -11.80
N GLY A 365 27.96 -0.78 -11.64
CA GLY A 365 28.26 0.65 -11.78
C GLY A 365 29.28 1.13 -10.76
N LEU A 366 29.15 0.74 -9.48
CA LEU A 366 30.14 1.06 -8.44
C LEU A 366 31.51 0.41 -8.70
N ALA A 367 31.51 -0.85 -9.13
CA ALA A 367 32.74 -1.59 -9.44
C ALA A 367 33.52 -0.96 -10.58
N THR A 368 32.83 -0.37 -11.57
CA THR A 368 33.46 0.32 -12.69
C THR A 368 34.35 1.47 -12.21
N LEU A 369 33.90 2.26 -11.22
CA LEU A 369 34.73 3.35 -10.65
C LEU A 369 36.01 2.80 -10.00
N ALA A 370 35.90 1.72 -9.22
CA ALA A 370 37.05 1.10 -8.57
C ALA A 370 38.05 0.52 -9.56
N GLN A 371 37.55 -0.12 -10.64
CA GLN A 371 38.38 -0.65 -11.73
C GLN A 371 39.11 0.48 -12.47
N ASP A 372 38.36 1.49 -12.93
CA ASP A 372 38.89 2.66 -13.65
C ASP A 372 39.98 3.39 -12.83
N THR A 373 39.76 3.52 -11.51
CA THR A 373 40.72 4.13 -10.58
C THR A 373 41.98 3.27 -10.42
N THR A 374 41.82 1.96 -10.27
CA THR A 374 42.95 1.03 -10.10
C THR A 374 43.83 0.99 -11.35
N GLU A 375 43.23 0.93 -12.53
CA GLU A 375 43.97 0.95 -13.81
C GLU A 375 44.79 2.23 -13.95
N ARG A 376 44.22 3.40 -13.59
CA ARG A 376 44.94 4.67 -13.60
C ARG A 376 46.09 4.73 -12.60
N LEU A 377 45.88 4.23 -11.38
CA LEU A 377 46.95 4.18 -10.38
C LEU A 377 48.10 3.27 -10.81
N GLN A 378 47.79 2.11 -11.43
CA GLN A 378 48.81 1.19 -11.93
C GLN A 378 49.62 1.79 -13.09
N ALA A 379 49.00 2.58 -13.97
CA ALA A 379 49.70 3.28 -15.05
C ALA A 379 50.77 4.28 -14.53
N HIS A 380 50.66 4.69 -13.26
CA HIS A 380 51.57 5.64 -12.61
C HIS A 380 52.24 5.07 -11.35
N ALA A 381 52.48 3.75 -11.31
CA ALA A 381 53.02 3.04 -10.14
C ALA A 381 54.36 3.60 -9.61
N ASN A 382 55.15 4.27 -10.45
CA ASN A 382 56.45 4.84 -10.08
C ASN A 382 56.38 6.27 -9.49
N LEU A 383 55.17 6.81 -9.28
CA LEU A 383 55.00 8.17 -8.74
C LEU A 383 55.44 8.28 -7.27
N PHE A 384 55.52 7.16 -6.54
CA PHE A 384 55.87 7.13 -5.13
C PHE A 384 57.07 6.20 -4.83
N PRO A 385 57.91 6.56 -3.83
CA PRO A 385 57.83 7.76 -3.00
C PRO A 385 58.34 9.03 -3.73
N VAL A 386 57.66 10.17 -3.51
CA VAL A 386 58.13 11.47 -3.97
C VAL A 386 59.24 11.94 -3.02
N GLU A 387 60.49 11.68 -3.38
CA GLU A 387 61.64 12.22 -2.66
C GLU A 387 61.77 13.72 -2.96
N VAL A 388 61.36 14.56 -2.01
CA VAL A 388 61.58 16.02 -2.04
C VAL A 388 62.90 16.30 -1.32
N ASP A 389 63.97 16.45 -2.10
CA ASP A 389 65.28 16.86 -1.58
C ASP A 389 65.25 18.35 -1.25
N LEU A 390 64.92 18.68 -0.01
CA LEU A 390 65.00 20.05 0.51
C LEU A 390 66.47 20.46 0.62
N LYS A 391 66.94 21.33 -0.27
CA LYS A 391 68.25 21.98 -0.11
C LYS A 391 68.26 22.78 1.22
N PRO A 392 69.41 22.95 1.89
CA PRO A 392 69.52 23.78 3.10
C PRO A 392 69.07 25.24 2.90
N SER A 393 69.00 25.72 1.65
CA SER A 393 68.49 27.03 1.26
C SER A 393 66.98 27.06 1.00
N ALA A 394 66.24 25.96 1.17
CA ALA A 394 64.81 25.86 0.86
C ALA A 394 63.95 26.84 1.67
N PHE A 395 64.47 27.36 2.79
CA PHE A 395 63.81 28.35 3.64
C PHE A 395 64.58 29.68 3.73
N GLN A 396 65.58 29.93 2.87
CA GLN A 396 66.24 31.24 2.81
C GLN A 396 65.35 32.23 2.05
N TYR A 397 64.37 32.79 2.75
CA TYR A 397 63.71 34.02 2.33
C TYR A 397 64.77 35.12 2.29
N LYS A 398 64.90 35.82 1.16
CA LYS A 398 65.74 37.03 1.08
C LYS A 398 65.09 38.09 1.97
N SER A 399 65.48 38.15 3.23
CA SER A 399 65.21 39.28 4.11
C SER A 399 65.94 40.51 3.57
N PRO A 400 65.26 41.64 3.33
CA PRO A 400 65.93 42.89 3.00
C PRO A 400 66.43 43.49 4.33
N SER A 401 67.52 42.96 4.87
CA SER A 401 68.21 43.59 6.01
C SER A 401 69.69 43.25 5.93
N GLY A 402 70.40 44.05 5.13
CA GLY A 402 71.83 44.20 5.28
C GLY A 402 72.12 44.83 6.64
N VAL A 403 73.14 44.29 7.30
CA VAL A 403 73.73 44.78 8.55
C VAL A 403 74.10 46.26 8.41
N ILE A 404 73.52 47.14 9.22
CA ILE A 404 74.08 48.45 9.59
C ILE A 404 73.81 48.68 11.08
N GLU A 405 74.87 48.94 11.84
CA GLU A 405 74.87 49.31 13.26
C GLU A 405 74.23 50.71 13.48
N SER A 406 73.49 50.86 14.58
CA SER A 406 72.79 52.06 15.04
C SER A 406 73.72 53.21 15.49
N PRO A 407 73.30 54.49 15.38
CA PRO A 407 72.90 55.27 16.57
C PRO A 407 71.65 56.18 16.35
N PRO A 408 71.10 56.85 17.40
CA PRO A 408 69.65 56.95 17.61
C PRO A 408 69.02 58.37 17.51
N GLU A 409 67.68 58.39 17.65
CA GLU A 409 66.76 59.50 18.02
C GLU A 409 66.28 60.47 16.92
N ASP A 410 65.07 60.25 16.38
CA ASP A 410 63.81 60.92 16.78
C ASP A 410 62.70 60.79 15.69
N ASP A 411 61.48 60.52 16.17
CA ASP A 411 60.14 60.57 15.57
C ASP A 411 59.97 60.73 14.03
N GLU A 412 59.48 59.66 13.37
CA GLU A 412 58.29 59.78 12.51
C GLU A 412 57.66 58.40 12.21
N VAL A 413 56.35 58.30 12.45
CA VAL A 413 55.52 57.13 12.18
C VAL A 413 55.33 56.97 10.68
N THR A 414 55.62 55.79 10.12
CA THR A 414 55.02 55.35 8.85
C THR A 414 54.72 53.86 8.88
N GLU A 415 53.43 53.54 8.75
CA GLU A 415 52.88 52.19 8.67
C GLU A 415 53.40 51.47 7.42
N ALA A 416 53.99 50.28 7.61
CA ALA A 416 54.29 49.37 6.51
C ALA A 416 53.09 48.47 6.27
N THR A 417 52.49 48.63 5.09
CA THR A 417 51.36 47.87 4.55
C THR A 417 51.58 46.36 4.58
N GLU A 418 50.69 45.66 5.26
CA GLU A 418 50.50 44.21 5.16
C GLU A 418 50.19 43.83 3.70
N ASN A 419 50.79 42.74 3.22
CA ASN A 419 50.71 42.29 1.85
C ASN A 419 49.40 41.48 1.67
N PRO A 420 48.35 42.05 1.06
CA PRO A 420 46.98 41.53 1.16
C PRO A 420 46.74 40.23 0.37
N ASN A 421 47.74 39.73 -0.36
CA ASN A 421 47.60 38.57 -1.23
C ASN A 421 47.83 37.21 -0.56
N LEU A 422 48.47 37.17 0.62
CA LEU A 422 48.72 35.91 1.34
C LEU A 422 47.52 35.51 2.20
N ASP A 423 46.87 36.49 2.84
CA ASP A 423 45.66 36.24 3.64
C ASP A 423 44.45 35.84 2.79
N THR A 424 44.29 36.40 1.58
CA THR A 424 43.23 35.96 0.65
C THR A 424 43.38 34.51 0.16
N MET A 425 44.57 33.91 0.23
CA MET A 425 44.74 32.49 -0.13
C MET A 425 44.46 31.54 1.04
N ILE A 426 44.68 31.98 2.28
CA ILE A 426 44.38 31.20 3.49
C ILE A 426 42.88 31.32 3.85
N LEU A 427 42.26 32.47 3.57
CA LEU A 427 40.81 32.71 3.76
C LEU A 427 39.87 31.87 2.86
N ASN A 428 40.40 31.23 1.80
CA ASN A 428 39.60 30.34 0.94
C ASN A 428 39.55 28.88 1.42
N LEU A 429 40.20 28.55 2.54
CA LEU A 429 40.03 27.25 3.19
C LEU A 429 38.82 27.22 4.13
N ASP A 430 38.38 28.39 4.61
CA ASP A 430 37.23 28.56 5.50
C ASP A 430 35.89 28.73 4.75
N THR A 431 35.90 28.88 3.42
CA THR A 431 34.68 28.86 2.60
C THR A 431 34.27 27.44 2.24
N LEU A 432 33.88 26.67 3.26
CA LEU A 432 33.05 25.46 3.10
C LEU A 432 31.56 25.84 3.02
N GLU A 433 31.20 26.92 2.33
CA GLU A 433 29.80 27.32 2.23
C GLU A 433 29.47 27.84 0.83
N THR A 434 28.51 27.16 0.21
CA THR A 434 27.88 27.34 -1.11
C THR A 434 28.54 26.59 -2.30
N PRO A 435 27.87 25.54 -2.84
CA PRO A 435 28.30 24.88 -4.07
C PRO A 435 28.30 25.83 -5.26
N THR A 436 29.23 25.63 -6.20
CA THR A 436 29.29 26.45 -7.42
C THR A 436 28.04 26.27 -8.31
N ALA A 437 27.78 27.22 -9.22
CA ALA A 437 26.61 27.16 -10.11
C ALA A 437 26.58 25.89 -10.98
N GLU A 438 27.74 25.37 -11.38
CA GLU A 438 27.85 24.12 -12.15
C GLU A 438 27.63 22.88 -11.26
N GLU A 439 28.05 22.91 -10.00
CA GLU A 439 27.81 21.84 -9.02
C GLU A 439 26.33 21.73 -8.62
N THR A 440 25.66 22.88 -8.46
CA THR A 440 24.22 22.91 -8.18
C THR A 440 23.39 22.36 -9.34
N ASP A 441 23.77 22.65 -10.59
CA ASP A 441 23.11 22.11 -11.78
C ASP A 441 23.35 20.60 -11.91
N LEU A 442 24.57 20.12 -11.62
CA LEU A 442 24.89 18.68 -11.66
C LEU A 442 24.22 17.89 -10.52
N LEU A 443 24.13 18.45 -9.31
CA LEU A 443 23.33 17.88 -8.23
C LEU A 443 21.87 17.72 -8.66
N MET A 444 21.32 18.77 -9.30
CA MET A 444 19.94 18.79 -9.77
C MET A 444 19.71 17.79 -10.90
N GLU A 445 20.67 17.70 -11.82
CA GLU A 445 20.72 16.67 -12.84
C GLU A 445 20.71 15.29 -12.18
N LEU A 446 21.46 15.04 -11.10
CA LEU A 446 21.53 13.74 -10.44
C LEU A 446 20.35 13.45 -9.50
N GLY A 447 19.51 14.45 -9.19
CA GLY A 447 18.37 14.32 -8.27
C GLY A 447 18.79 14.08 -6.83
N LEU A 448 19.94 14.63 -6.41
CA LEU A 448 20.54 14.46 -5.08
C LEU A 448 20.40 15.71 -4.19
N ASN A 449 19.75 16.77 -4.69
CA ASN A 449 19.64 18.09 -4.04
C ASN A 449 18.95 18.05 -2.68
N ASP A 450 17.95 17.19 -2.55
CA ASP A 450 17.07 17.13 -1.39
C ASP A 450 17.69 16.30 -0.25
N ILE A 451 18.94 15.84 -0.42
CA ILE A 451 19.63 14.95 0.52
C ILE A 451 20.56 15.77 1.41
N ASP A 452 20.15 15.95 2.66
CA ASP A 452 20.98 16.55 3.70
C ASP A 452 21.76 15.45 4.45
N LEU A 453 23.09 15.44 4.28
CA LEU A 453 23.97 14.48 4.97
C LEU A 453 24.21 14.86 6.45
N SER A 454 23.95 16.11 6.85
CA SER A 454 24.19 16.58 8.22
C SER A 454 23.22 16.00 9.26
N GLN A 455 22.07 15.49 8.81
CA GLN A 455 21.03 14.89 9.66
C GLN A 455 21.32 13.43 10.04
N SER A 456 22.39 12.82 9.54
CA SER A 456 22.55 11.36 9.54
C SER A 456 23.26 10.74 10.76
N VAL A 457 23.71 11.52 11.74
CA VAL A 457 24.50 10.99 12.88
C VAL A 457 23.64 10.59 14.10
N SER A 458 22.37 10.96 14.18
CA SER A 458 21.57 10.80 15.42
C SER A 458 20.43 9.76 15.38
N GLN A 459 20.20 9.03 14.29
CA GLN A 459 19.07 8.08 14.19
C GLN A 459 19.39 6.69 13.60
N LEU A 460 20.65 6.31 13.45
CA LEU A 460 21.02 4.93 13.11
C LEU A 460 21.37 4.17 14.41
N THR A 461 20.45 3.34 14.90
CA THR A 461 20.86 2.25 15.80
C THR A 461 21.88 1.39 15.05
N PRO A 462 23.07 1.13 15.60
CA PRO A 462 24.08 0.35 14.90
C PRO A 462 23.55 -1.08 14.74
N LEU A 463 23.39 -1.53 13.49
CA LEU A 463 23.23 -2.95 13.18
C LEU A 463 24.52 -3.64 13.60
N THR A 464 24.45 -4.48 14.63
CA THR A 464 25.59 -5.27 15.07
C THR A 464 25.79 -6.46 14.12
N VAL A 465 27.01 -6.99 14.07
CA VAL A 465 27.35 -8.17 13.25
C VAL A 465 26.50 -9.39 13.65
N ASP A 466 25.97 -9.42 14.87
CA ASP A 466 25.07 -10.45 15.38
C ASP A 466 23.68 -10.42 14.72
N ASP A 467 23.20 -9.27 14.22
CA ASP A 467 21.90 -9.16 13.52
C ASP A 467 21.95 -9.72 12.07
N LEU A 468 23.15 -9.87 11.50
CA LEU A 468 23.39 -10.40 10.15
C LEU A 468 23.64 -11.92 10.12
N LEU A 469 23.82 -12.54 11.28
CA LEU A 469 24.08 -13.98 11.42
C LEU A 469 23.00 -14.65 12.27
N ALA A 470 21.78 -14.75 11.75
CA ALA A 470 20.80 -15.71 12.27
C ALA A 470 21.27 -17.14 11.94
N PRO A 471 21.47 -18.04 12.93
CA PRO A 471 21.96 -19.39 12.70
C PRO A 471 20.79 -20.33 12.40
N GLU A 472 20.30 -20.36 11.16
CA GLU A 472 19.37 -21.43 10.73
C GLU A 472 19.66 -21.93 9.31
N ILE A 473 20.93 -22.20 9.00
CA ILE A 473 21.28 -23.19 7.97
C ILE A 473 22.53 -23.91 8.44
N ILE A 474 22.37 -24.98 9.23
CA ILE A 474 23.19 -26.20 9.28
C ILE A 474 22.54 -27.09 10.34
N ASN A 475 21.73 -28.05 9.90
CA ASN A 475 21.65 -29.36 10.55
C ASN A 475 21.32 -30.42 9.48
N GLN A 476 22.41 -30.92 8.89
CA GLN A 476 22.71 -32.32 8.63
C GLN A 476 21.54 -33.25 8.23
N GLN A 477 21.50 -33.61 6.94
CA GLN A 477 21.25 -35.00 6.56
C GLN A 477 22.59 -35.75 6.60
N THR A 478 22.72 -36.72 7.50
CA THR A 478 23.43 -37.99 7.25
C THR A 478 22.93 -39.05 8.23
N PHE A 479 22.38 -40.13 7.66
CA PHE A 479 22.11 -41.45 8.27
C PHE A 479 23.37 -42.07 8.91
N PRO A 480 23.26 -43.04 9.85
CA PRO A 480 22.56 -44.33 9.73
C PRO A 480 21.27 -44.47 10.54
#